data_AF-A0A2L2WQZ0-F1
#
_entry.id   AF-A0A2L2WQZ0-F1
#
_cell.length_a   1.000
_cell.length_b   1.000
_cell.length_c   1.000
_cell.angle_alpha   90.00
_cell.angle_beta   90.00
_cell.angle_gamma   90.00
#
_symmetry.space_group_name_H-M   'P 1'
#
loop_
_entity.id
_entity.type
_entity.pdbx_description
1 polymer ?
#
loop_
_entity_poly.entity_id
_entity_poly.type
_entity_poly.pdbx_seq_one_letter_code
_entity_poly.pdbx_strand_id
1 'polypeptide(L)'
;MYLKTFLLSLVLFINLGVQAQVKPIVIATDQTSMVLVVDGNGRLHQKYLGRKLLDEADYAALPQGPEAYLTHGMEDYYEPALHVNHADGNQSTLLTYVSHTTGTPAQGVEETVITMSDPVYKTEVKLHYVAYV
;
A
#
# COMPACT_ATOMS: atom_id res chain seq x y z
N MET A 1 -36.00 31.52 16.46
CA MET A 1 -35.70 30.14 16.93
C MET A 1 -35.21 29.20 15.83
N TYR A 2 -35.22 29.58 14.53
CA TYR A 2 -34.81 28.72 13.41
C TYR A 2 -33.39 28.98 12.87
N LEU A 3 -32.79 30.14 13.16
CA LEU A 3 -31.44 30.49 12.69
C LEU A 3 -30.33 29.75 13.46
N LYS A 4 -30.56 29.44 14.74
CA LYS A 4 -29.63 28.67 15.58
C LYS A 4 -29.63 27.17 15.24
N THR A 5 -30.78 26.60 14.89
CA THR A 5 -30.89 25.21 14.41
C THR A 5 -30.28 25.03 13.02
N PHE A 6 -30.38 26.04 12.15
CA PHE A 6 -29.72 26.04 10.85
C PHE A 6 -28.17 26.11 10.95
N LEU A 7 -27.63 26.91 11.88
CA LEU A 7 -26.18 26.92 12.14
C LEU A 7 -25.68 25.61 12.75
N LEU A 8 -26.47 24.94 13.59
CA LEU A 8 -26.08 23.65 14.18
C LEU A 8 -26.00 22.53 13.13
N SER A 9 -26.88 22.55 12.11
CA SER A 9 -26.83 21.58 11.01
C SER A 9 -25.68 21.84 10.03
N LEU A 10 -25.21 23.09 9.90
CA LEU A 10 -24.12 23.44 8.97
C LEU A 10 -22.73 23.05 9.50
N VAL A 11 -22.53 23.02 10.82
CA VAL A 11 -21.27 22.63 11.46
C VAL A 11 -21.03 21.10 11.42
N LEU A 12 -22.09 20.28 11.29
CA LEU A 12 -21.97 18.82 11.27
C LEU A 12 -21.44 18.26 9.92
N PHE A 13 -21.49 19.04 8.83
CA PHE A 13 -21.05 18.59 7.50
C PHE A 13 -19.56 18.83 7.19
N ILE A 14 -18.81 19.55 8.04
CA ILE A 14 -17.47 20.04 7.68
C ILE A 14 -16.34 19.01 7.94
N ASN A 15 -16.61 17.87 8.59
CA ASN A 15 -15.56 16.90 8.97
C ASN A 15 -15.73 15.49 8.39
N LEU A 16 -16.38 15.33 7.24
CA LEU A 16 -16.25 14.09 6.47
C LEU A 16 -14.99 14.18 5.61
N GLY A 17 -13.83 13.96 6.24
CA GLY A 17 -12.60 13.67 5.51
C GLY A 17 -12.79 12.35 4.77
N VAL A 18 -13.15 12.40 3.49
CA VAL A 18 -13.19 11.23 2.63
C VAL A 18 -11.75 10.77 2.43
N GLN A 19 -11.32 9.78 3.21
CA GLN A 19 -10.10 9.02 2.92
C GLN A 19 -10.41 8.17 1.69
N ALA A 20 -9.91 8.60 0.52
CA ALA A 20 -9.98 7.78 -0.68
C ALA A 20 -9.15 6.51 -0.44
N GLN A 21 -9.82 5.35 -0.42
CA GLN A 21 -9.12 4.08 -0.31
C GLN A 21 -8.24 3.90 -1.55
N VAL A 22 -6.95 3.62 -1.33
CA VAL A 22 -6.05 3.26 -2.44
C VAL A 22 -6.59 1.99 -3.07
N LYS A 23 -6.87 2.04 -4.39
CA LYS A 23 -7.30 0.86 -5.12
C LYS A 23 -6.23 -0.23 -5.01
N PRO A 24 -6.60 -1.52 -4.99
CA PRO A 24 -5.64 -2.60 -5.08
C PRO A 24 -4.69 -2.40 -6.27
N ILE A 25 -3.40 -2.62 -6.03
CA ILE A 25 -2.36 -2.58 -7.06
C ILE A 25 -2.23 -4.00 -7.60
N VAL A 26 -2.71 -4.22 -8.81
CA VAL A 26 -2.70 -5.54 -9.47
C VAL A 26 -1.55 -5.58 -10.46
N ILE A 27 -0.62 -6.51 -10.26
CA ILE A 27 0.52 -6.77 -11.13
C ILE A 27 0.30 -8.16 -11.72
N ALA A 28 0.17 -8.28 -13.04
CA ALA A 28 -0.25 -9.53 -13.66
C ALA A 28 0.55 -9.89 -14.92
N THR A 29 0.69 -11.19 -15.14
CA THR A 29 1.03 -11.81 -16.42
C THR A 29 -0.24 -12.41 -17.04
N ASP A 30 -0.11 -13.17 -18.12
CA ASP A 30 -1.22 -13.93 -18.72
C ASP A 30 -1.88 -14.91 -17.74
N GLN A 31 -1.11 -15.52 -16.84
CA GLN A 31 -1.60 -16.63 -16.00
C GLN A 31 -1.42 -16.41 -14.50
N THR A 32 -0.69 -15.39 -14.07
CA THR A 32 -0.40 -15.13 -12.65
C THR A 32 -0.67 -13.69 -12.31
N SER A 33 -1.23 -13.45 -11.12
CA SER A 33 -1.43 -12.12 -10.57
C SER A 33 -0.87 -12.05 -9.16
N MET A 34 -0.27 -10.91 -8.86
CA MET A 34 0.09 -10.45 -7.54
C MET A 34 -0.77 -9.22 -7.23
N VAL A 35 -1.37 -9.19 -6.04
CA VAL A 35 -2.22 -8.09 -5.62
C VAL A 35 -1.69 -7.52 -4.32
N LEU A 36 -1.40 -6.23 -4.35
CA LEU A 36 -0.92 -5.47 -3.21
C LEU A 36 -2.01 -4.50 -2.77
N VAL A 37 -2.19 -4.35 -1.46
CA VAL A 37 -3.19 -3.44 -0.88
C VAL A 37 -2.55 -2.56 0.17
N VAL A 38 -2.96 -1.30 0.21
CA VAL A 38 -2.62 -0.38 1.30
C VAL A 38 -3.74 -0.45 2.32
N ASP A 39 -3.40 -0.78 3.57
CA ASP A 39 -4.37 -0.90 4.65
C ASP A 39 -4.67 0.46 5.31
N GLY A 40 -5.46 0.45 6.39
CA GLY A 40 -5.84 1.68 7.11
C GLY A 40 -4.70 2.36 7.88
N ASN A 41 -3.58 1.68 8.14
CA ASN A 41 -2.41 2.28 8.78
C ASN A 41 -1.36 2.77 7.75
N GLY A 42 -1.63 2.56 6.46
CA GLY A 42 -0.77 2.99 5.36
C GLY A 42 0.30 1.97 4.98
N ARG A 43 0.28 0.74 5.53
CA ARG A 43 1.24 -0.32 5.20
C ARG A 43 0.78 -1.09 3.98
N LEU A 44 1.77 -1.60 3.25
CA LEU A 44 1.57 -2.35 2.02
C LEU A 44 1.55 -3.85 2.32
N HIS A 45 0.46 -4.53 1.94
CA HIS A 45 0.27 -5.96 2.16
C HIS A 45 0.19 -6.72 0.84
N GLN A 46 0.84 -7.89 0.78
CA GLN A 46 0.66 -8.82 -0.33
C GLN A 46 -0.61 -9.65 -0.10
N LYS A 47 -1.73 -9.16 -0.61
CA LYS A 47 -3.04 -9.81 -0.46
C LYS A 47 -3.14 -11.12 -1.24
N TYR A 48 -2.54 -11.17 -2.43
CA TYR A 48 -2.61 -12.35 -3.28
C TYR A 48 -1.33 -12.52 -4.11
N LEU A 49 -0.94 -13.78 -4.32
CA LEU A 49 0.00 -14.19 -5.35
C LEU A 49 -0.43 -15.58 -5.82
N GLY A 50 -0.82 -15.71 -7.09
CA GLY A 50 -1.32 -16.97 -7.62
C GLY A 50 -1.88 -16.85 -9.02
N ARG A 51 -2.71 -17.82 -9.41
CA ARG A 51 -3.34 -17.84 -10.74
C ARG A 51 -4.19 -16.59 -10.95
N LYS A 52 -4.07 -15.96 -12.12
CA LYS A 52 -4.89 -14.81 -12.49
C LYS A 52 -6.38 -15.19 -12.37
N LEU A 53 -7.12 -14.44 -11.57
CA LEU A 53 -8.58 -14.61 -11.45
C LEU A 53 -9.29 -14.08 -12.68
N LEU A 54 -10.50 -14.57 -12.92
CA LEU A 54 -11.30 -14.16 -14.07
C LEU A 54 -11.80 -12.72 -13.95
N ASP A 55 -12.19 -12.32 -12.73
CA ASP A 55 -12.60 -10.95 -12.40
C ASP A 55 -11.65 -10.38 -11.34
N GLU A 56 -11.13 -9.18 -11.58
CA GLU A 56 -10.27 -8.49 -10.60
C GLU A 56 -11.04 -8.08 -9.34
N ALA A 57 -12.36 -7.92 -9.42
CA ALA A 57 -13.19 -7.63 -8.26
C ALA A 57 -13.14 -8.75 -7.21
N ASP A 58 -12.87 -10.00 -7.63
CA ASP A 58 -12.81 -11.15 -6.72
C ASP A 58 -11.65 -11.04 -5.72
N TYR A 59 -10.59 -10.27 -6.04
CA TYR A 59 -9.49 -10.01 -5.11
C TYR A 59 -9.96 -9.25 -3.86
N ALA A 60 -11.07 -8.51 -3.92
CA ALA A 60 -11.62 -7.80 -2.76
C ALA A 60 -12.07 -8.79 -1.66
N ALA A 61 -12.58 -9.97 -2.04
CA ALA A 61 -13.12 -10.97 -1.12
C ALA A 61 -12.06 -11.85 -0.45
N LEU A 62 -10.81 -11.83 -0.95
CA LEU A 62 -9.72 -12.61 -0.36
C LEU A 62 -9.34 -12.07 1.03
N PRO A 63 -8.82 -12.92 1.93
CA PRO A 63 -8.27 -12.47 3.21
C PRO A 63 -7.10 -11.51 2.99
N GLN A 64 -6.82 -10.67 3.98
CA GLN A 64 -5.60 -9.85 3.98
C GLN A 64 -4.37 -10.75 4.13
N GLY A 65 -3.30 -10.42 3.41
CA GLY A 65 -2.04 -11.13 3.50
C GLY A 65 -1.02 -10.41 4.39
N PRO A 66 0.20 -10.96 4.52
CA PRO A 66 1.28 -10.34 5.27
C PRO A 66 1.71 -9.03 4.61
N GLU A 67 2.51 -8.24 5.31
CA GLU A 67 3.19 -7.11 4.67
C GLU A 67 4.00 -7.56 3.46
N ALA A 68 3.97 -6.76 2.40
CA ALA A 68 4.68 -7.04 1.17
C ALA A 68 6.20 -6.96 1.34
N TYR A 69 6.68 -6.18 2.33
CA TYR A 69 8.10 -5.98 2.56
C TYR A 69 8.38 -5.76 4.06
N LEU A 70 8.78 -6.83 4.73
CA LEU A 70 9.00 -6.84 6.17
C LEU A 70 10.24 -6.04 6.57
N THR A 71 10.09 -5.20 7.59
CA THR A 71 11.17 -4.40 8.17
C THR A 71 11.46 -4.81 9.60
N HIS A 72 12.69 -4.54 10.04
CA HIS A 72 13.07 -4.80 11.42
C HIS A 72 12.32 -3.88 12.41
N GLY A 73 11.90 -4.45 13.54
CA GLY A 73 11.35 -3.71 14.68
C GLY A 73 9.89 -3.24 14.55
N MET A 74 9.10 -3.86 13.66
CA MET A 74 7.66 -3.61 13.47
C MET A 74 6.79 -4.78 13.97
N GLU A 75 5.69 -5.11 13.30
CA GLU A 75 4.71 -6.10 13.77
C GLU A 75 5.19 -7.56 13.72
N ASP A 76 6.18 -7.86 12.88
CA ASP A 76 6.61 -9.22 12.63
C ASP A 76 7.96 -9.55 13.32
N TYR A 77 8.04 -10.74 13.90
CA TYR A 77 9.25 -11.30 14.52
C TYR A 77 10.00 -12.26 13.57
N TYR A 78 9.49 -12.49 12.35
CA TYR A 78 10.23 -13.22 11.31
C TYR A 78 11.43 -12.41 10.80
N GLU A 79 12.25 -13.08 9.98
CA GLU A 79 13.45 -12.47 9.39
C GLU A 79 13.07 -11.28 8.49
N PRO A 80 13.57 -10.05 8.78
CA PRO A 80 13.20 -8.87 8.02
C PRO A 80 13.85 -8.87 6.64
N ALA A 81 13.15 -8.35 5.63
CA ALA A 81 13.72 -8.10 4.30
C ALA A 81 14.63 -6.86 4.30
N LEU A 82 14.37 -5.90 5.20
CA LEU A 82 15.17 -4.68 5.35
C LEU A 82 15.46 -4.38 6.83
N HIS A 83 16.73 -4.12 7.10
CA HIS A 83 17.20 -3.60 8.37
C HIS A 83 18.07 -2.37 8.12
N VAL A 84 17.72 -1.25 8.77
CA VAL A 84 18.45 0.01 8.71
C VAL A 84 18.96 0.34 10.11
N ASN A 85 20.26 0.60 10.23
CA ASN A 85 20.84 1.13 11.46
C ASN A 85 20.79 2.65 11.38
N HIS A 86 19.84 3.27 12.11
CA HIS A 86 19.74 4.72 12.15
C HIS A 86 20.82 5.34 13.03
N ALA A 87 21.12 6.62 12.80
CA ALA A 87 22.23 7.31 13.48
C ALA A 87 22.06 7.45 15.00
N ASP A 88 20.81 7.39 15.49
CA ASP A 88 20.46 7.43 16.91
C ASP A 88 20.49 6.05 17.58
N GLY A 89 20.85 5.00 16.83
CA GLY A 89 20.89 3.61 17.30
C GLY A 89 19.53 2.91 17.28
N ASN A 90 18.46 3.58 16.86
CA ASN A 90 17.18 2.91 16.63
C ASN A 90 17.30 2.02 15.37
N GLN A 91 16.79 0.79 15.48
CA GLN A 91 16.84 -0.21 14.43
C GLN A 91 15.45 -0.48 13.83
N SER A 92 14.42 0.17 14.35
CA SER A 92 13.06 0.10 13.83
C SER A 92 12.96 0.89 12.52
N THR A 93 12.31 0.30 11.52
CA THR A 93 11.97 0.98 10.26
C THR A 93 10.51 0.73 9.95
N LEU A 94 9.70 1.78 9.76
CA LEU A 94 8.28 1.66 9.42
C LEU A 94 8.06 2.18 8.01
N LEU A 95 7.80 1.31 7.03
CA LEU A 95 7.53 1.76 5.68
C LEU A 95 6.03 1.98 5.47
N THR A 96 5.66 3.20 5.09
CA THR A 96 4.30 3.56 4.69
C THR A 96 4.24 3.88 3.21
N TYR A 97 3.16 3.49 2.55
CA TYR A 97 2.92 3.77 1.14
C TYR A 97 2.85 5.28 0.87
N VAL A 98 3.53 5.73 -0.18
CA VAL A 98 3.50 7.12 -0.67
C VAL A 98 2.79 7.21 -2.02
N SER A 99 3.24 6.43 -3.00
CA SER A 99 2.69 6.44 -4.36
C SER A 99 3.11 5.19 -5.13
N HIS A 100 2.50 4.97 -6.30
CA HIS A 100 3.04 4.04 -7.29
C HIS A 100 2.86 4.58 -8.71
N THR A 101 3.67 4.07 -9.62
CA THR A 101 3.57 4.30 -11.06
C THR A 101 3.67 2.99 -11.79
N THR A 102 2.90 2.84 -12.87
CA THR A 102 2.98 1.69 -13.78
C THR A 102 3.29 2.15 -15.18
N GLY A 103 4.20 1.47 -15.87
CA GLY A 103 4.60 1.80 -17.24
C GLY A 103 5.11 0.59 -18.02
N THR A 104 5.30 0.78 -19.33
CA THR A 104 5.72 -0.27 -20.27
C THR A 104 7.12 0.06 -20.81
N PRO A 105 8.21 -0.33 -20.10
CA PRO A 105 9.58 0.04 -20.49
C PRO A 105 10.05 -0.61 -21.80
N ALA A 106 9.44 -1.75 -22.17
CA ALA A 106 9.70 -2.46 -23.42
C ALA A 106 8.46 -3.25 -23.87
N GLN A 107 8.45 -3.70 -25.12
CA GLN A 107 7.38 -4.58 -25.61
C GLN A 107 7.33 -5.87 -24.79
N GLY A 108 6.15 -6.21 -24.26
CA GLY A 108 5.96 -7.40 -23.42
C GLY A 108 6.45 -7.23 -21.97
N VAL A 109 6.70 -6.01 -21.52
CA VAL A 109 7.18 -5.73 -20.15
C VAL A 109 6.34 -4.62 -19.53
N GLU A 110 5.80 -4.89 -18.35
CA GLU A 110 5.11 -3.90 -17.52
C GLU A 110 5.86 -3.78 -16.18
N GLU A 111 6.19 -2.56 -15.78
CA GLU A 111 6.86 -2.27 -14.51
C GLU A 111 5.96 -1.42 -13.63
N THR A 112 5.72 -1.89 -12.41
CA THR A 112 5.10 -1.13 -11.32
C THR A 112 6.15 -0.78 -10.28
N VAL A 113 6.35 0.51 -10.04
CA VAL A 113 7.25 1.03 -9.00
C VAL A 113 6.42 1.59 -7.85
N ILE A 114 6.57 1.03 -6.66
CA ILE A 114 5.88 1.46 -5.45
C ILE A 114 6.86 2.19 -4.55
N THR A 115 6.59 3.46 -4.27
CA THR A 115 7.38 4.29 -3.36
C THR A 115 6.77 4.24 -1.96
N MET A 116 7.61 3.92 -0.99
CA MET A 116 7.28 3.92 0.44
C MET A 116 8.30 4.77 1.19
N SER A 117 7.90 5.35 2.33
CA SER A 117 8.80 6.14 3.16
C SER A 117 8.61 5.84 4.63
N ASP A 118 9.72 5.88 5.35
CA ASP A 118 9.71 5.98 6.80
C ASP A 118 9.28 7.39 7.23
N PRO A 119 8.23 7.54 8.06
CA PRO A 119 7.71 8.85 8.43
C PRO A 119 8.64 9.60 9.40
N VAL A 120 9.51 8.91 10.15
CA VAL A 120 10.44 9.49 11.12
C VAL A 120 11.77 9.82 10.45
N TYR A 121 12.41 8.80 9.86
CA TYR A 121 13.77 8.91 9.31
C TYR A 121 13.80 9.37 7.85
N LYS A 122 12.64 9.43 7.19
CA LYS A 122 12.51 9.81 5.76
C LYS A 122 13.31 8.91 4.81
N THR A 123 13.61 7.69 5.24
CA THR A 123 14.20 6.66 4.39
C THR A 123 13.17 6.27 3.34
N GLU A 124 13.49 6.52 2.06
CA GLU A 124 12.65 6.16 0.93
C GLU A 124 13.06 4.77 0.39
N VAL A 125 12.07 3.92 0.16
CA VAL A 125 12.22 2.59 -0.43
C VAL A 125 11.33 2.49 -1.66
N LYS A 126 11.90 2.04 -2.78
CA LYS A 126 11.15 1.77 -4.01
C LYS A 126 11.15 0.28 -4.31
N LEU A 127 9.97 -0.32 -4.32
CA LEU A 127 9.77 -1.70 -4.76
C LEU A 127 9.52 -1.69 -6.26
N HIS A 128 10.36 -2.38 -7.01
CA HIS A 128 10.24 -2.53 -8.46
C HIS A 128 9.67 -3.92 -8.77
N TYR A 129 8.47 -3.96 -9.34
CA TYR A 129 7.84 -5.19 -9.80
C TYR A 129 7.74 -5.18 -11.31
N VAL A 130 8.40 -6.14 -11.96
CA VAL A 130 8.44 -6.27 -13.42
C VAL A 130 7.66 -7.53 -13.81
N ALA A 131 6.56 -7.35 -14.53
CA ALA A 131 5.78 -8.41 -15.14
C ALA A 131 6.16 -8.56 -16.62
N TYR A 132 6.38 -9.79 -17.05
CA TYR A 132 6.60 -10.14 -18.45
C TYR A 132 5.28 -10.66 -19.01
N VAL A 133 4.71 -9.86 -19.91
CA VAL A 133 3.36 -10.03 -20.49
C VAL A 133 3.46 -10.45 -21.96
#